data_AF-A0A2T6BX38-F1
#
_entry.id   AF-A0A2T6BX38-F1
#
_cell.length_a   1.000
_cell.length_b   1.000
_cell.length_c   1.000
_cell.angle_alpha   90.00
_cell.angle_beta   90.00
_cell.angle_gamma   90.00
#
_symmetry.space_group_name_H-M   'P 1'
#
loop_
_entity.id
_entity.type
_entity.pdbx_description
1 polymer ?
#
loop_
_entity_poly.entity_id
_entity_poly.type
_entity_poly.pdbx_seq_one_letter_code
_entity_poly.pdbx_strand_id
1 'polypeptide(L)'
;MNLEFLYYQRKLILDGFDPKEFELGNLRITFNEFMQSASLSDVIKVIINAYKEQYAQHKFFAVCFYDEDTNWESPKYPDNLGLRTNDFYLQKNRMTRTDIEYLILRILKDDYTKTNARYLEELELVFAKPMYNLETTIRESLIGMEFTEESTMNVKIFTVNDSPIDEIKISNEKFILKINRDKWKAYY
;
A
#
# COMPACT_ATOMS: atom_id res chain seq x y z
N MET A 1 11.83 10.99 0.82
CA MET A 1 11.17 11.04 -0.50
C MET A 1 9.93 11.89 -0.39
N ASN A 2 9.64 12.75 -1.38
CA ASN A 2 8.40 13.52 -1.42
C ASN A 2 7.26 12.62 -1.95
N LEU A 3 6.16 12.52 -1.19
CA LEU A 3 5.02 11.65 -1.47
C LEU A 3 3.74 12.42 -1.84
N GLU A 4 3.83 13.72 -2.13
CA GLU A 4 2.65 14.56 -2.38
C GLU A 4 1.69 14.00 -3.45
N PHE A 5 2.25 13.35 -4.48
CA PHE A 5 1.46 12.73 -5.54
C PHE A 5 0.49 11.65 -5.04
N LEU A 6 0.78 11.00 -3.91
CA LEU A 6 -0.10 9.99 -3.29
C LEU A 6 -1.44 10.60 -2.83
N TYR A 7 -1.46 11.89 -2.53
CA TYR A 7 -2.62 12.60 -1.99
C TYR A 7 -3.26 13.55 -3.00
N TYR A 8 -2.71 13.63 -4.21
CA TYR A 8 -3.16 14.59 -5.21
C TYR A 8 -4.42 14.12 -5.92
N GLN A 9 -5.46 14.95 -5.85
CA GLN A 9 -6.70 14.79 -6.58
C GLN A 9 -6.59 15.52 -7.91
N ARG A 10 -6.56 14.76 -9.02
CA ARG A 10 -6.52 15.34 -10.37
C ARG A 10 -7.73 16.24 -10.59
N LYS A 11 -7.50 17.39 -11.22
CA LYS A 11 -8.55 18.29 -11.68
C LYS A 11 -9.00 17.90 -13.08
N LEU A 12 -10.32 17.78 -13.25
CA LEU A 12 -10.92 17.64 -14.57
C LEU A 12 -10.92 19.01 -15.25
N ILE A 13 -10.27 19.10 -16.41
CA ILE A 13 -10.19 20.31 -17.22
C ILE A 13 -10.73 19.93 -18.60
N LEU A 14 -11.77 20.63 -19.05
CA LEU A 14 -12.35 20.42 -20.37
C LEU A 14 -11.29 20.76 -21.43
N ASP A 15 -10.97 19.79 -22.30
CA ASP A 15 -9.96 19.87 -23.34
C ASP A 15 -8.57 20.35 -22.88
N GLY A 16 -8.26 20.13 -21.60
CA GLY A 16 -7.02 20.57 -20.98
C GLY A 16 -6.34 19.50 -20.16
N PHE A 17 -5.10 19.79 -19.81
CA PHE A 17 -4.27 18.95 -18.96
C PHE A 17 -4.06 19.65 -17.61
N ASP A 18 -4.08 18.89 -16.50
CA ASP A 18 -3.94 19.39 -15.14
C ASP A 18 -2.46 19.67 -14.80
N PRO A 19 -1.97 20.92 -14.82
CA PRO A 19 -0.54 21.24 -14.74
C PRO A 19 0.20 20.57 -13.59
N LYS A 20 -0.46 20.47 -12.45
CA LYS A 20 0.10 19.87 -11.24
C LYS A 20 0.26 18.35 -11.36
N GLU A 21 -0.60 17.65 -12.10
CA GLU A 21 -0.45 16.21 -12.33
C GLU A 21 0.85 15.89 -13.09
N PHE A 22 1.27 16.72 -14.04
CA PHE A 22 2.52 16.53 -14.79
C PHE A 22 3.74 16.89 -13.96
N GLU A 23 3.67 17.95 -13.16
CA GLU A 23 4.74 18.26 -12.19
C GLU A 23 4.96 17.09 -11.23
N LEU A 24 3.88 16.47 -10.75
CA LEU A 24 3.92 15.30 -9.87
C LEU A 24 4.31 14.01 -10.61
N GLY A 25 4.30 13.99 -11.94
CA GLY A 25 4.67 12.84 -12.76
C GLY A 25 6.09 12.36 -12.50
N ASN A 26 7.05 13.27 -12.34
CA ASN A 26 8.44 12.92 -12.03
C ASN A 26 8.56 12.27 -10.65
N LEU A 27 7.82 12.76 -9.65
CA LEU A 27 7.80 12.14 -8.31
C LEU A 27 7.25 10.72 -8.37
N ARG A 28 6.25 10.47 -9.22
CA ARG A 28 5.70 9.12 -9.42
C ARG A 28 6.73 8.17 -10.04
N ILE A 29 7.51 8.63 -11.01
CA ILE A 29 8.58 7.83 -11.63
C ILE A 29 9.64 7.47 -10.59
N THR A 30 10.16 8.47 -9.86
CA THR A 30 11.16 8.24 -8.81
C THR A 30 10.63 7.34 -7.70
N PHE A 31 9.35 7.46 -7.34
CA PHE A 31 8.70 6.56 -6.39
C PHE A 31 8.68 5.13 -6.92
N ASN A 32 8.26 4.90 -8.17
CA ASN A 32 8.22 3.55 -8.74
C ASN A 32 9.62 2.93 -8.77
N GLU A 33 10.63 3.66 -9.27
CA GLU A 33 12.03 3.20 -9.30
C GLU A 33 12.53 2.83 -7.89
N PHE A 34 12.22 3.67 -6.90
CA PHE A 34 12.55 3.40 -5.51
C PHE A 34 11.85 2.14 -4.98
N MET A 35 10.54 2.02 -5.18
CA MET A 35 9.76 0.88 -4.69
C MET A 35 10.23 -0.43 -5.30
N GLN A 36 10.74 -0.43 -6.54
CA GLN A 36 11.24 -1.62 -7.23
C GLN A 36 12.66 -2.01 -6.80
N SER A 37 13.54 -1.04 -6.49
CA SER A 37 14.98 -1.29 -6.30
C SER A 37 15.48 -1.15 -4.86
N ALA A 38 14.77 -0.41 -4.00
CA ALA A 38 15.20 -0.16 -2.62
C ALA A 38 15.11 -1.43 -1.75
N SER A 39 15.70 -1.39 -0.55
CA SER A 39 15.55 -2.50 0.40
C SER A 39 14.08 -2.70 0.79
N LEU A 40 13.68 -3.93 1.09
CA LEU A 40 12.32 -4.22 1.56
C LEU A 40 11.97 -3.43 2.83
N SER A 41 12.97 -3.18 3.69
CA SER A 41 12.82 -2.31 4.87
C SER A 41 12.37 -0.92 4.44
N ASP A 42 13.08 -0.29 3.51
CA ASP A 42 12.78 1.07 3.08
C ASP A 42 11.43 1.15 2.35
N VAL A 43 11.06 0.13 1.57
CA VAL A 43 9.73 0.02 0.97
C VAL A 43 8.64 0.02 2.03
N ILE A 44 8.78 -0.79 3.08
CA ILE A 44 7.83 -0.84 4.19
C ILE A 44 7.77 0.52 4.91
N LYS A 45 8.92 1.18 5.14
CA LYS A 45 8.94 2.54 5.71
C LYS A 45 8.14 3.52 4.85
N VAL A 46 8.27 3.46 3.53
CA VAL A 46 7.53 4.33 2.60
C VAL A 46 6.04 4.04 2.68
N ILE A 47 5.62 2.77 2.70
CA ILE A 47 4.20 2.39 2.84
C ILE A 47 3.62 2.96 4.14
N ILE A 48 4.31 2.80 5.27
CA ILE A 48 3.84 3.33 6.57
C ILE A 48 3.78 4.85 6.54
N ASN A 49 4.83 5.52 6.05
CA ASN A 49 4.87 6.98 5.95
C ASN A 49 3.79 7.54 5.01
N ALA A 50 3.35 6.78 4.02
CA ALA A 50 2.26 7.15 3.13
C ALA A 50 0.88 7.12 3.79
N TYR A 51 0.71 6.42 4.90
CA TYR A 51 -0.58 6.30 5.59
C TYR A 51 -0.59 6.89 7.00
N LYS A 52 0.56 7.06 7.66
CA LYS A 52 0.60 7.40 9.09
C LYS A 52 -0.06 8.75 9.43
N GLU A 53 0.02 9.73 8.53
CA GLU A 53 -0.55 11.07 8.74
C GLU A 53 -1.73 11.38 7.81
N GLN A 54 -1.73 10.83 6.59
CA GLN A 54 -2.75 11.08 5.58
C GLN A 54 -3.11 9.79 4.84
N TYR A 55 -4.37 9.63 4.45
CA TYR A 55 -4.78 8.45 3.70
C TYR A 55 -4.30 8.54 2.24
N ALA A 56 -3.27 7.78 1.86
CA ALA A 56 -2.77 7.74 0.48
C ALA A 56 -3.71 7.02 -0.50
N GLN A 57 -3.59 7.37 -1.79
CA GLN A 57 -4.25 6.64 -2.86
C GLN A 57 -3.59 5.28 -3.09
N HIS A 58 -4.27 4.19 -2.71
CA HIS A 58 -3.76 2.81 -2.83
C HIS A 58 -3.39 2.40 -4.26
N LYS A 59 -3.96 3.04 -5.30
CA LYS A 59 -3.68 2.73 -6.71
C LYS A 59 -2.19 2.81 -7.06
N PHE A 60 -1.43 3.68 -6.38
CA PHE A 60 0.01 3.82 -6.60
C PHE A 60 0.80 2.60 -6.10
N PHE A 61 0.32 1.94 -5.04
CA PHE A 61 0.92 0.71 -4.52
C PHE A 61 0.56 -0.53 -5.35
N ALA A 62 -0.58 -0.50 -6.06
CA ALA A 62 -0.95 -1.57 -6.99
C ALA A 62 0.01 -1.65 -8.20
N VAL A 63 0.50 -0.49 -8.66
CA VAL A 63 1.31 -0.40 -9.88
C VAL A 63 2.81 -0.41 -9.61
N CYS A 64 3.28 0.05 -8.44
CA CYS A 64 4.71 0.27 -8.22
C CYS A 64 5.56 -1.00 -8.22
N PHE A 65 4.96 -2.17 -7.97
CA PHE A 65 5.67 -3.45 -8.01
C PHE A 65 5.43 -4.24 -9.29
N TYR A 66 4.53 -3.79 -10.16
CA TYR A 66 4.15 -4.51 -11.36
C TYR A 66 5.32 -4.61 -12.35
N ASP A 67 5.52 -5.78 -12.93
CA ASP A 67 6.48 -6.03 -14.01
C ASP A 67 5.76 -6.10 -15.37
N GLU A 68 6.08 -5.14 -16.24
CA GLU A 68 5.48 -5.01 -17.57
C GLU A 68 5.86 -6.16 -18.52
N ASP A 69 6.97 -6.85 -18.26
CA ASP A 69 7.49 -7.93 -19.12
C ASP A 69 6.88 -9.30 -18.81
N THR A 70 5.96 -9.38 -17.84
CA THR A 70 5.38 -10.66 -17.39
C THR A 70 4.18 -11.07 -18.24
N ASN A 71 4.20 -12.31 -18.72
CA ASN A 71 3.26 -12.90 -19.69
C ASN A 71 1.77 -12.57 -19.40
N TRP A 72 0.97 -12.40 -20.47
CA TRP A 72 -0.47 -12.06 -20.49
C TRP A 72 -1.41 -13.07 -19.79
N GLU A 73 -0.86 -14.07 -19.10
CA GLU A 73 -1.66 -15.05 -18.38
C GLU A 73 -2.43 -14.39 -17.24
N SER A 74 -3.70 -14.78 -17.12
CA SER A 74 -4.55 -14.25 -16.06
C SER A 74 -3.99 -14.64 -14.69
N PRO A 75 -3.87 -13.69 -13.75
CA PRO A 75 -3.40 -14.00 -12.41
C PRO A 75 -4.31 -15.05 -11.77
N LYS A 76 -3.70 -16.05 -11.13
CA LYS A 76 -4.45 -17.04 -10.36
C LYS A 76 -4.67 -16.48 -8.96
N TYR A 77 -5.85 -15.90 -8.73
CA TYR A 77 -6.23 -15.39 -7.42
C TYR A 77 -6.35 -16.57 -6.43
N PRO A 78 -5.90 -16.40 -5.18
CA PRO A 78 -6.17 -17.35 -4.10
C PRO A 78 -7.68 -17.55 -3.89
N ASP A 79 -8.11 -18.76 -3.52
CA ASP A 79 -9.54 -19.09 -3.38
C ASP A 79 -10.28 -18.20 -2.36
N ASN A 80 -9.55 -17.67 -1.36
CA ASN A 80 -10.08 -16.75 -0.34
C ASN A 80 -10.17 -15.29 -0.82
N LEU A 81 -9.57 -14.94 -1.95
CA LEU A 81 -9.75 -13.68 -2.66
C LEU A 81 -10.78 -13.90 -3.75
N GLY A 82 -12.05 -13.83 -3.37
CA GLY A 82 -13.16 -14.18 -4.26
C GLY A 82 -13.11 -13.42 -5.59
N LEU A 83 -13.41 -14.11 -6.69
CA LEU A 83 -13.45 -13.60 -8.08
C LEU A 83 -14.35 -12.36 -8.31
N ARG A 84 -15.14 -11.96 -7.30
CA ARG A 84 -16.07 -10.82 -7.35
C ARG A 84 -15.65 -9.63 -6.48
N THR A 85 -14.48 -9.70 -5.84
CA THR A 85 -13.94 -8.63 -5.00
C THR A 85 -13.20 -7.61 -5.88
N ASN A 86 -13.16 -6.35 -5.45
CA ASN A 86 -12.32 -5.32 -6.09
C ASN A 86 -10.85 -5.47 -5.71
N ASP A 87 -10.52 -6.52 -4.95
CA ASP A 87 -9.21 -6.73 -4.37
C ASP A 87 -8.17 -6.87 -5.48
N PHE A 88 -6.99 -6.35 -5.22
CA PHE A 88 -5.86 -6.46 -6.13
C PHE A 88 -4.91 -7.53 -5.59
N TYR A 89 -4.59 -8.51 -6.43
CA TYR A 89 -3.60 -9.54 -6.11
C TYR A 89 -2.45 -9.50 -7.13
N LEU A 90 -1.22 -9.45 -6.62
CA LEU A 90 0.00 -9.50 -7.42
C LEU A 90 0.94 -10.56 -6.87
N GLN A 91 1.10 -11.64 -7.63
CA GLN A 91 1.99 -12.76 -7.30
C GLN A 91 3.42 -12.52 -7.78
N LYS A 92 4.40 -13.16 -7.14
CA LYS A 92 5.84 -13.04 -7.40
C LYS A 92 6.26 -12.96 -8.86
N ASN A 93 5.75 -13.84 -9.72
CA ASN A 93 6.15 -13.89 -11.13
C ASN A 93 5.59 -12.75 -11.99
N ARG A 94 4.85 -11.80 -11.38
CA ARG A 94 4.34 -10.56 -11.97
C ARG A 94 4.91 -9.32 -11.29
N MET A 95 5.85 -9.52 -10.36
CA MET A 95 6.48 -8.46 -9.60
C MET A 95 7.92 -8.27 -10.08
N THR A 96 8.35 -7.01 -10.19
CA THR A 96 9.76 -6.67 -10.40
C THR A 96 10.62 -7.08 -9.19
N ARG A 97 9.98 -7.15 -8.02
CA ARG A 97 10.62 -7.55 -6.75
C ARG A 97 10.60 -9.05 -6.55
N THR A 98 11.78 -9.63 -6.33
CA THR A 98 11.97 -11.07 -6.07
C THR A 98 11.92 -11.44 -4.59
N ASP A 99 11.98 -10.45 -3.70
CA ASP A 99 11.93 -10.60 -2.24
C ASP A 99 10.51 -10.54 -1.65
N ILE A 100 9.49 -10.32 -2.50
CA ILE A 100 8.08 -10.41 -2.15
C ILE A 100 7.48 -11.63 -2.86
N GLU A 101 6.78 -12.46 -2.11
CA GLU A 101 6.08 -13.64 -2.64
C GLU A 101 4.73 -13.25 -3.24
N TYR A 102 3.99 -12.36 -2.56
CA TYR A 102 2.81 -11.73 -3.12
C TYR A 102 2.42 -10.44 -2.37
N LEU A 103 1.63 -9.62 -3.05
CA LEU A 103 0.91 -8.46 -2.54
C LEU A 103 -0.61 -8.69 -2.66
N ILE A 104 -1.33 -8.31 -1.62
CA ILE A 104 -2.79 -8.17 -1.64
C ILE A 104 -3.16 -6.75 -1.22
N LEU A 105 -4.05 -6.12 -1.98
CA LEU A 105 -4.79 -4.93 -1.55
C LEU A 105 -6.26 -5.31 -1.44
N ARG A 106 -6.80 -5.36 -0.21
CA ARG A 106 -8.23 -5.60 0.01
C ARG A 106 -8.98 -4.29 -0.14
N ILE A 107 -9.88 -4.25 -1.11
CA ILE A 107 -10.56 -3.03 -1.52
C ILE A 107 -12.06 -3.21 -1.29
N LEU A 108 -12.59 -2.53 -0.27
CA LEU A 108 -14.03 -2.48 -0.08
C LEU A 108 -14.67 -1.55 -1.12
N LYS A 109 -15.78 -2.03 -1.69
CA LYS A 109 -16.79 -1.14 -2.26
C LYS A 109 -17.51 -0.50 -1.08
N ASP A 110 -17.19 0.76 -0.79
CA ASP A 110 -18.21 1.60 -0.20
C ASP A 110 -19.39 1.71 -1.19
N ASP A 111 -20.56 2.11 -0.72
CA ASP A 111 -21.81 2.13 -1.49
C ASP A 111 -21.60 2.76 -2.88
N TYR A 112 -21.33 1.91 -3.88
CA TYR A 112 -20.91 2.30 -5.22
C TYR A 112 -21.98 3.16 -5.91
N THR A 113 -23.22 3.06 -5.44
CA THR A 113 -24.35 3.85 -5.92
C THR A 113 -24.29 5.32 -5.49
N LYS A 114 -23.51 5.66 -4.47
CA LYS A 114 -23.43 7.01 -3.89
C LYS A 114 -22.14 7.75 -4.18
N THR A 115 -20.99 7.06 -4.11
CA THR A 115 -19.69 7.74 -4.10
C THR A 115 -18.80 7.35 -5.26
N ASN A 116 -19.00 6.20 -5.93
CA ASN A 116 -18.05 5.69 -6.93
C ASN A 116 -16.58 5.63 -6.43
N ALA A 117 -16.39 5.54 -5.11
CA ALA A 117 -15.08 5.57 -4.48
C ALA A 117 -14.68 4.18 -3.97
N ARG A 118 -13.37 3.92 -3.90
CA ARG A 118 -12.80 2.66 -3.42
C ARG A 118 -11.97 2.90 -2.17
N TYR A 119 -12.19 2.07 -1.16
CA TYR A 119 -11.49 2.12 0.12
C TYR A 119 -10.51 0.95 0.21
N LEU A 120 -9.25 1.21 0.52
CA LEU A 120 -8.31 0.17 0.93
C LEU A 120 -8.60 -0.17 2.38
N GLU A 121 -8.98 -1.41 2.64
CA GLU A 121 -9.16 -1.92 3.99
C GLU A 121 -7.84 -2.47 4.56
N GLU A 122 -7.11 -3.20 3.72
CA GLU A 122 -5.90 -3.90 4.13
C GLU A 122 -4.88 -3.96 2.98
N LEU A 123 -3.61 -3.71 3.29
CA LEU A 123 -2.47 -4.01 2.44
C LEU A 123 -1.66 -5.13 3.10
N GLU A 124 -1.50 -6.25 2.40
CA GLU A 124 -0.72 -7.39 2.86
C GLU A 124 0.45 -7.66 1.91
N LEU A 125 1.64 -7.78 2.48
CA LEU A 125 2.87 -8.19 1.82
C LEU A 125 3.39 -9.46 2.48
N VAL A 126 3.55 -10.53 1.69
CA VAL A 126 4.25 -11.74 2.13
C VAL A 126 5.61 -11.81 1.50
N PHE A 127 6.62 -12.08 2.32
CA PHE A 127 8.01 -12.04 1.90
C PHE A 127 8.48 -13.38 1.37
N ALA A 128 9.35 -13.36 0.36
CA ALA A 128 9.96 -14.58 -0.16
C ALA A 128 10.97 -15.20 0.83
N LYS A 129 11.47 -14.41 1.80
CA LYS A 129 12.38 -14.85 2.86
C LYS A 129 12.05 -14.12 4.17
N PRO A 130 12.32 -14.74 5.34
CA PRO A 130 12.11 -14.10 6.63
C PRO A 130 12.89 -12.78 6.78
N MET A 131 12.22 -11.75 7.30
CA MET A 131 12.75 -10.42 7.59
C MET A 131 12.76 -10.16 9.10
N TYR A 132 13.92 -10.31 9.73
CA TYR A 132 14.05 -10.24 11.19
C TYR A 132 14.11 -8.82 11.76
N ASN A 133 14.37 -7.80 10.94
CA ASN A 133 14.46 -6.40 11.34
C ASN A 133 13.15 -5.62 11.11
N LEU A 134 12.04 -6.31 10.81
CA LEU A 134 10.77 -5.67 10.50
C LEU A 134 10.25 -4.85 11.69
N GLU A 135 10.31 -5.38 12.91
CA GLU A 135 9.88 -4.67 14.11
C GLU A 135 10.56 -3.31 14.28
N THR A 136 11.89 -3.26 14.15
CA THR A 136 12.66 -2.00 14.20
C THR A 136 12.24 -1.06 13.08
N THR A 137 12.03 -1.59 11.88
CA THR A 137 11.58 -0.83 10.70
C THR A 137 10.23 -0.14 10.95
N ILE A 138 9.27 -0.83 11.57
CA ILE A 138 7.97 -0.26 11.93
C ILE A 138 8.14 0.89 12.91
N ARG A 139 8.88 0.68 14.00
CA ARG A 139 9.08 1.71 15.04
C ARG A 139 9.72 2.97 14.50
N GLU A 140 10.76 2.83 13.69
CA GLU A 140 11.42 3.97 13.04
C GLU A 140 10.46 4.76 12.14
N SER A 141 9.54 4.07 11.47
CA SER A 141 8.56 4.72 10.58
C SER A 141 7.46 5.45 11.35
N LEU A 142 7.09 4.92 12.52
CA LEU A 142 6.07 5.50 13.42
C LEU A 142 6.62 6.59 14.34
N ILE A 143 7.89 7.00 14.21
CA ILE A 143 8.41 8.16 14.95
C ILE A 143 7.49 9.36 14.73
N GLY A 144 7.09 10.00 15.84
CA GLY A 144 6.15 11.12 15.87
C GLY A 144 4.68 10.72 16.03
N MET A 145 4.34 9.44 15.92
CA MET A 145 3.01 8.91 16.16
C MET A 145 2.91 8.31 17.56
N GLU A 146 1.73 8.41 18.18
CA GLU A 146 1.42 7.63 19.38
C GLU A 146 0.88 6.26 18.97
N PHE A 147 1.39 5.19 19.57
CA PHE A 147 0.94 3.83 19.28
C PHE A 147 1.12 2.90 20.48
N THR A 148 0.34 1.82 20.51
CA THR A 148 0.51 0.70 21.45
C THR A 148 1.06 -0.53 20.74
N GLU A 149 1.74 -1.39 21.50
CA GLU A 149 2.27 -2.65 20.99
C GLU A 149 1.70 -3.84 21.77
N GLU A 150 1.24 -4.85 21.03
CA GLU A 150 0.88 -6.16 21.58
C GLU A 150 1.69 -7.24 20.89
N SER A 151 2.10 -8.27 21.65
CA SER A 151 2.85 -9.40 21.10
C SER A 151 2.22 -10.71 21.53
N THR A 152 1.93 -11.57 20.56
CA THR A 152 1.37 -12.91 20.78
C THR A 152 2.17 -13.93 19.98
N MET A 153 2.91 -14.79 20.68
CA MET A 153 3.79 -15.85 20.13
C MET A 153 4.75 -15.36 19.02
N ASN A 154 4.27 -15.31 17.77
CA ASN A 154 5.04 -15.03 16.56
C ASN A 154 4.50 -13.82 15.78
N VAL A 155 3.55 -13.10 16.37
CA VAL A 155 2.89 -11.97 15.75
C VAL A 155 3.01 -10.76 16.66
N LYS A 156 3.33 -9.63 16.06
CA LYS A 156 3.35 -8.35 16.73
C LYS A 156 2.35 -7.40 16.08
N ILE A 157 1.64 -6.67 16.91
CA ILE A 157 0.55 -5.78 16.52
C ILE A 157 0.90 -4.39 17.04
N PHE A 158 0.86 -3.39 16.16
CA PHE A 158 1.00 -1.98 16.49
C PHE A 158 -0.34 -1.30 16.20
N THR A 159 -0.98 -0.75 17.22
CA THR A 159 -2.21 0.05 17.04
C THR A 159 -1.83 1.52 17.07
N VAL A 160 -2.14 2.27 16.01
CA VAL A 160 -1.68 3.67 15.86
C VAL A 160 -2.81 4.65 16.17
N ASN A 161 -2.59 5.52 17.14
CA ASN A 161 -3.60 6.48 17.57
C ASN A 161 -3.72 7.64 16.56
N ASP A 162 -4.95 8.11 16.36
CA ASP A 162 -5.28 9.26 15.50
C ASP A 162 -4.72 9.21 14.07
N SER A 163 -4.49 8.00 13.54
CA SER A 163 -3.86 7.77 12.24
C SER A 163 -4.83 7.16 11.23
N PRO A 164 -4.64 7.40 9.92
CA PRO A 164 -5.23 6.58 8.87
C PRO A 164 -4.77 5.11 8.90
N ILE A 165 -3.69 4.80 9.60
CA ILE A 165 -3.34 3.43 9.97
C ILE A 165 -4.12 3.07 11.23
N ASP A 166 -4.91 2.00 11.17
CA ASP A 166 -5.55 1.42 12.36
C ASP A 166 -4.56 0.51 13.09
N GLU A 167 -4.07 -0.50 12.37
CA GLU A 167 -3.23 -1.56 12.89
C GLU A 167 -2.13 -1.92 11.88
N ILE A 168 -0.92 -2.15 12.39
CA ILE A 168 0.14 -2.85 11.65
C ILE A 168 0.37 -4.19 12.33
N LYS A 169 0.16 -5.28 11.60
CA LYS A 169 0.37 -6.64 12.08
C LYS A 169 1.53 -7.28 11.33
N ILE A 170 2.52 -7.76 12.07
CA ILE A 170 3.76 -8.30 11.49
C ILE A 170 4.10 -9.69 12.04
N SER A 171 4.75 -10.48 11.19
CA SER A 171 5.60 -11.61 11.54
C SER A 171 6.90 -11.51 10.74
N ASN A 172 7.85 -12.42 10.93
CA ASN A 172 9.06 -12.44 10.10
C ASN A 172 8.75 -12.68 8.61
N GLU A 173 7.58 -13.21 8.26
CA GLU A 173 7.24 -13.60 6.88
C GLU A 173 6.23 -12.67 6.24
N LYS A 174 5.61 -11.77 7.02
CA LYS A 174 4.45 -11.01 6.56
C LYS A 174 4.34 -9.65 7.23
N PHE A 175 3.94 -8.67 6.44
CA PHE A 175 3.51 -7.35 6.87
C PHE A 175 2.06 -7.12 6.44
N ILE A 176 1.20 -6.73 7.38
CA ILE A 176 -0.16 -6.28 7.12
C ILE A 176 -0.32 -4.88 7.67
N LEU A 177 -0.88 -3.98 6.86
CA LEU A 177 -1.32 -2.66 7.27
C LEU A 177 -2.83 -2.56 7.07
N LYS A 178 -3.57 -2.39 8.17
CA LYS A 178 -5.01 -2.14 8.16
C LYS A 178 -5.27 -0.65 8.26
N ILE A 179 -6.26 -0.20 7.50
CA ILE A 179 -6.64 1.20 7.43
C ILE A 179 -7.76 1.49 8.42
N ASN A 180 -7.66 2.67 9.04
CA ASN A 180 -8.73 3.25 9.84
C ASN A 180 -9.79 3.87 8.92
N ARG A 181 -10.98 3.26 8.91
CA ARG A 181 -12.08 3.67 8.05
C ARG A 181 -12.56 5.09 8.33
N ASP A 182 -12.49 5.55 9.58
CA ASP A 182 -12.96 6.87 9.99
C ASP A 182 -12.04 8.00 9.49
N LYS A 183 -10.81 7.65 9.11
CA LYS A 183 -9.80 8.56 8.56
C LYS A 183 -9.66 8.43 7.05
N TRP A 184 -10.51 7.62 6.42
CA TRP A 184 -10.53 7.44 4.98
C TRP A 184 -10.84 8.75 4.24
N LYS A 185 -10.17 8.93 3.09
CA LYS A 185 -10.47 9.99 2.13
C LYS A 185 -10.81 9.41 0.77
N ALA A 186 -11.97 9.78 0.24
CA ALA A 186 -12.33 9.50 -1.14
C ALA A 186 -11.52 10.37 -2.11
N TYR A 187 -10.96 9.73 -3.13
CA TYR A 187 -10.32 10.38 -4.27
C TYR A 187 -11.13 10.03 -5.53
N TYR A 188 -11.41 11.03 -6.35
CA TYR A 188 -12.31 10.98 -7.51
C TYR A 188 -11.59 11.04 -8.86
#